data_AF-A0A9P3F4N7-F1
#
_entry.id   AF-A0A9P3F4N7-F1
#
_cell.length_a   1.000
_cell.length_b   1.000
_cell.length_c   1.000
_cell.angle_alpha   90.00
_cell.angle_beta   90.00
_cell.angle_gamma   90.00
#
_symmetry.space_group_name_H-M   'P 1'
#
loop_
_entity.id
_entity.type
_entity.pdbx_description
1 polymer ?
#
loop_
_entity_poly.entity_id
_entity_poly.type
_entity_poly.pdbx_seq_one_letter_code
_entity_poly.pdbx_strand_id
1 'polypeptide(L)'
;MPFLNFTVKIANTGKVTSDYTAMLFANTTAGPAPYPNKDHNHPVTIDSMARTDEAGNRVLYPGKYELALNNERSIVLRFAALTGGEAVISKWPVEEQQISPA
;
A
#
# COMPACT_ATOMS: atom_id res chain seq x y z
N MET A 1 -3.02 -13.68 4.35
CA MET A 1 -4.43 -13.38 3.98
C MET A 1 -4.51 -11.95 3.48
N PRO A 2 -5.22 -11.67 2.37
CA PRO A 2 -5.50 -10.29 1.98
C PRO A 2 -6.38 -9.63 3.06
N PHE A 3 -5.99 -8.44 3.51
CA PHE A 3 -6.73 -7.66 4.50
C PHE A 3 -7.98 -7.04 3.91
N LEU A 4 -7.98 -6.85 2.58
CA LEU A 4 -9.12 -6.30 1.87
C LEU A 4 -9.16 -6.77 0.42
N ASN A 5 -10.34 -7.13 -0.05
CA ASN A 5 -10.60 -7.41 -1.46
C ASN A 5 -11.15 -6.15 -2.14
N PHE A 6 -10.46 -5.70 -3.19
CA PHE A 6 -10.94 -4.64 -4.07
C PHE A 6 -11.57 -5.29 -5.31
N THR A 7 -12.89 -5.21 -5.44
CA THR A 7 -13.64 -5.81 -6.56
C THR A 7 -14.27 -4.72 -7.40
N VAL A 8 -13.98 -4.72 -8.69
CA VAL A 8 -14.52 -3.76 -9.66
C VAL A 8 -15.18 -4.49 -10.82
N LYS A 9 -16.37 -4.03 -11.21
CA LYS A 9 -17.11 -4.54 -12.36
C LYS A 9 -16.79 -3.66 -13.57
N ILE A 10 -16.06 -4.21 -14.53
CA ILE A 10 -15.69 -3.52 -15.76
C ILE A 10 -16.66 -3.95 -16.87
N ALA A 11 -17.23 -2.98 -17.58
CA ALA A 11 -18.11 -3.23 -18.71
C ALA A 11 -17.66 -2.40 -19.91
N ASN A 12 -17.44 -3.07 -21.06
CA ASN A 12 -17.14 -2.38 -22.32
C ASN A 12 -18.44 -1.79 -22.90
N THR A 13 -18.54 -0.47 -22.96
CA THR A 13 -19.70 0.27 -23.50
C THR A 13 -19.50 0.69 -24.96
N GLY A 14 -18.41 0.25 -25.61
CA GLY A 14 -18.07 0.53 -26.99
C GLY A 14 -18.56 -0.54 -27.97
N LYS A 15 -18.19 -0.37 -29.25
CA LYS A 15 -18.56 -1.30 -30.34
C LYS A 15 -17.45 -2.28 -30.73
N VAL A 16 -16.28 -2.17 -30.09
CA VAL A 16 -15.08 -2.92 -30.43
C VAL A 16 -14.64 -3.71 -29.21
N THR A 17 -14.42 -5.01 -29.38
CA THR A 17 -13.86 -5.89 -28.35
C THR A 17 -12.40 -5.49 -28.09
N SER A 18 -12.03 -5.37 -26.82
CA SER A 18 -10.70 -4.92 -26.40
C SER A 18 -10.37 -5.50 -25.02
N ASP A 19 -9.11 -5.84 -24.81
CA ASP A 19 -8.57 -6.22 -23.51
C ASP A 19 -8.55 -5.01 -22.56
N TYR A 20 -8.67 -5.26 -21.25
CA TYR A 20 -8.61 -4.22 -20.23
C TYR A 20 -7.49 -4.49 -19.22
N THR A 21 -6.58 -3.53 -19.05
CA THR A 21 -5.55 -3.56 -18.01
C THR A 21 -5.88 -2.55 -16.91
N ALA A 22 -5.59 -2.91 -15.66
CA ALA A 22 -5.88 -2.07 -14.51
C ALA A 22 -4.70 -2.00 -13.54
N MET A 23 -4.41 -0.80 -13.03
CA MET A 23 -3.43 -0.55 -11.99
C MET A 23 -4.13 0.00 -10.76
N LEU A 24 -3.88 -0.55 -9.58
CA LEU A 24 -4.46 -0.06 -8.33
C LEU A 24 -3.39 0.66 -7.54
N PHE A 25 -3.67 1.91 -7.19
CA PHE A 25 -2.74 2.78 -6.48
C PHE A 25 -3.22 3.04 -5.07
N ALA A 26 -2.31 2.90 -4.09
CA ALA A 26 -2.54 3.30 -2.71
C ALA A 26 -1.93 4.69 -2.44
N ASN A 27 -2.63 5.49 -1.63
CA ASN A 27 -2.11 6.73 -1.04
C ASN A 27 -2.48 6.79 0.45
N THR A 28 -1.62 7.41 1.26
CA THR A 28 -1.89 7.71 2.67
C THR A 28 -1.06 8.90 3.16
N THR A 29 -1.55 9.59 4.18
CA THR A 29 -0.78 10.58 4.97
C THR A 29 -0.29 9.99 6.29
N ALA A 30 -0.42 8.68 6.50
CA ALA A 30 0.02 8.00 7.71
C ALA A 30 1.53 7.70 7.66
N GLY A 31 2.23 7.79 8.79
CA GLY A 31 3.67 7.53 8.92
C GLY A 31 4.57 8.75 8.63
N PRO A 32 5.90 8.58 8.59
CA PRO A 32 6.85 9.69 8.50
C PRO A 32 6.83 10.36 7.12
N ALA A 33 7.10 11.67 7.09
CA ALA A 33 7.33 12.40 5.84
C ALA A 33 8.73 12.06 5.27
N PRO A 34 8.93 12.13 3.94
CA PRO A 34 7.98 12.51 2.89
C PRO A 34 6.97 11.41 2.55
N TYR A 35 5.76 11.80 2.12
CA TYR A 35 4.70 10.86 1.74
C TYR A 35 4.81 10.48 0.26
N PRO A 36 4.65 9.19 -0.09
CA PRO A 36 4.65 8.76 -1.48
C PRO A 36 3.41 9.30 -2.23
N ASN A 37 3.61 9.70 -3.49
CA ASN A 37 2.52 10.23 -4.33
C ASN A 37 1.51 9.13 -4.74
N LYS A 38 2.00 7.94 -5.11
CA LYS A 38 1.23 6.74 -5.48
C LYS A 38 2.09 5.49 -5.29
N ASP A 39 1.52 4.40 -4.78
CA ASP A 39 2.18 3.09 -4.71
C ASP A 39 1.36 2.00 -5.42
N HIS A 40 1.99 1.13 -6.23
CA HIS A 40 1.29 0.17 -7.09
C HIS A 40 1.15 -1.19 -6.40
N ASN A 41 -0.07 -1.59 -6.04
CA ASN A 41 -0.33 -2.81 -5.28
C ASN A 41 -1.45 -3.67 -5.89
N HIS A 42 -1.10 -4.87 -6.37
CA HIS A 42 -2.04 -5.96 -6.65
C HIS A 42 -1.39 -7.30 -6.26
N PRO A 43 -1.95 -8.11 -5.33
CA PRO A 43 -3.11 -7.86 -4.45
C PRO A 43 -2.81 -6.92 -3.28
N VAL A 44 -3.84 -6.25 -2.74
CA VAL A 44 -3.71 -5.39 -1.54
C VAL A 44 -3.58 -6.27 -0.30
N THR A 45 -2.40 -6.29 0.29
CA THR A 45 -2.10 -7.04 1.52
C THR A 45 -1.74 -6.08 2.65
N ILE A 46 -1.76 -6.55 3.91
CA ILE A 46 -1.28 -5.73 5.05
C ILE A 46 0.14 -5.26 4.80
N ASP A 47 0.95 -6.15 4.26
CA ASP A 47 2.35 -5.91 3.95
C ASP A 47 2.55 -4.84 2.87
N SER A 48 1.64 -4.78 1.88
CA SER A 48 1.70 -3.77 0.82
C SER A 48 1.26 -2.37 1.29
N MET A 49 0.56 -2.26 2.43
CA MET A 49 0.19 -0.96 3.02
C MET A 49 1.16 -0.46 4.09
N ALA A 50 2.09 -1.31 4.53
CA ALA A 50 3.09 -0.94 5.51
C ALA A 50 4.14 -0.02 4.90
N ARG A 51 4.57 0.97 5.68
CA ARG A 51 5.65 1.89 5.32
C ARG A 51 6.92 1.53 6.08
N THR A 52 8.05 1.94 5.53
CA THR A 52 9.35 1.77 6.18
C THR A 52 9.61 2.92 7.16
N ASP A 53 9.99 2.62 8.40
CA ASP A 53 10.45 3.61 9.38
C ASP A 53 11.96 3.93 9.21
N GLU A 54 12.49 4.84 10.04
CA GLU A 54 13.91 5.26 9.97
C GLU A 54 14.89 4.11 10.25
N ALA A 55 14.48 3.09 11.00
CA ALA A 55 15.29 1.92 11.32
C ALA A 55 15.16 0.80 10.26
N GLY A 56 14.41 1.03 9.18
CA GLY A 56 14.17 0.05 8.11
C GLY A 56 13.02 -0.92 8.41
N ASN A 57 12.35 -0.81 9.55
CA ASN A 57 11.25 -1.71 9.89
C ASN A 57 10.04 -1.43 9.00
N ARG A 58 9.30 -2.47 8.64
CA ARG A 58 7.97 -2.31 8.06
C ARG A 58 6.95 -2.11 9.16
N VAL A 59 6.28 -0.96 9.12
CA VAL A 59 5.31 -0.51 10.10
C VAL A 59 4.00 -0.13 9.41
N LEU A 60 2.89 -0.64 9.95
CA LEU A 60 1.56 -0.23 9.57
C LEU A 60 1.13 0.93 10.46
N TYR A 61 0.92 2.09 9.85
CA TYR A 61 0.56 3.32 10.55
C TYR A 61 -0.97 3.51 10.59
N PRO A 62 -1.53 3.95 11.71
CA PRO A 62 -2.94 4.32 11.77
C PRO A 62 -3.17 5.59 10.94
N GLY A 63 -4.30 5.66 10.24
CA GLY A 63 -4.64 6.81 9.40
C GLY A 63 -5.57 6.51 8.25
N LYS A 64 -5.77 7.50 7.39
CA LYS A 64 -6.65 7.40 6.22
C LYS A 64 -5.89 6.86 5.03
N TYR A 65 -6.46 5.87 4.36
CA TYR A 65 -5.91 5.24 3.17
C TYR A 65 -6.91 5.34 2.03
N GLU A 66 -6.42 5.65 0.84
CA GLU A 66 -7.22 5.67 -0.39
C GLU A 66 -6.64 4.70 -1.40
N LEU A 67 -7.49 3.86 -2.00
CA LEU A 67 -7.16 3.07 -3.17
C LEU A 67 -7.85 3.66 -4.40
N ALA A 68 -7.10 3.89 -5.46
CA ALA A 68 -7.61 4.44 -6.71
C ALA A 68 -7.28 3.52 -7.89
N LEU A 69 -8.30 3.23 -8.71
CA LEU A 69 -8.14 2.48 -9.94
C LEU A 69 -7.63 3.40 -11.06
N ASN A 70 -6.51 2.99 -11.65
CA ASN A 70 -5.75 3.65 -12.70
C ASN A 70 -5.36 5.10 -12.36
N ASN A 71 -4.75 5.78 -13.33
CA ASN A 71 -4.27 7.14 -13.13
C ASN A 71 -5.39 8.17 -13.10
N GLU A 72 -6.46 7.92 -13.85
CA GLU A 72 -7.67 8.73 -13.91
C GLU A 72 -8.52 8.65 -12.63
N ARG A 73 -8.18 7.75 -11.70
CA ARG A 73 -8.93 7.53 -10.46
C ARG A 73 -10.42 7.23 -10.72
N SER A 74 -10.71 6.44 -11.75
CA SER A 74 -12.08 6.15 -12.21
C SER A 74 -12.96 5.51 -11.12
N ILE A 75 -12.33 4.78 -10.20
CA ILE A 75 -12.94 4.26 -8.98
C ILE A 75 -12.00 4.57 -7.82
N VAL A 76 -12.50 5.25 -6.78
CA VAL A 76 -11.76 5.52 -5.55
C VAL A 76 -12.49 4.88 -4.38
N LEU A 77 -11.82 3.98 -3.68
CA LEU A 77 -12.33 3.40 -2.45
C LEU A 77 -11.52 3.95 -1.27
N ARG A 78 -12.23 4.69 -0.41
CA ARG A 78 -11.66 5.29 0.80
C ARG A 78 -11.92 4.36 1.96
N PHE A 79 -10.87 3.94 2.64
CA PHE A 79 -11.01 3.17 3.88
C PHE A 79 -11.20 4.14 5.04
N ALA A 80 -12.23 3.89 5.85
CA ALA A 80 -12.30 4.49 7.18
C ALA A 80 -11.04 4.10 7.95
N ALA A 81 -10.49 5.06 8.69
CA ALA A 81 -9.13 5.05 9.21
C ALA A 81 -8.71 3.69 9.80
N LEU A 82 -7.47 3.25 9.55
CA LEU A 82 -6.85 2.25 10.41
C LEU A 82 -6.83 2.85 11.82
N THR A 83 -7.73 2.38 12.68
CA THR A 83 -7.86 2.79 14.07
C THR A 83 -7.00 1.89 14.95
N GLY A 84 -6.26 2.47 15.89
CA GLY A 84 -5.35 1.73 16.77
C GLY A 84 -4.00 2.42 16.87
N GLY A 85 -3.03 1.70 17.46
CA GLY A 85 -1.62 2.12 17.50
C GLY A 85 -0.84 1.63 16.29
N GLU A 86 0.39 2.13 16.14
CA GLU A 86 1.33 1.65 15.14
C GLU A 86 1.68 0.18 15.36
N ALA A 87 1.70 -0.60 14.29
CA ALA A 87 2.01 -2.02 14.35
C ALA A 87 3.24 -2.34 13.49
N VAL A 88 4.32 -2.81 14.12
CA VAL A 88 5.50 -3.30 13.41
C VAL A 88 5.18 -4.68 12.85
N ILE A 89 5.14 -4.80 11.52
CA ILE A 89 4.85 -6.06 10.84
C ILE A 89 6.12 -6.85 10.49
N SER A 90 7.26 -6.17 10.33
CA SER A 90 8.57 -6.80 10.13
C SER A 90 9.67 -5.92 10.69
N LYS A 91 10.54 -6.49 11.53
CA LYS A 91 11.73 -5.81 12.04
C LYS A 91 12.89 -5.96 11.06
N TRP A 92 13.57 -4.87 10.78
CA TRP A 92 14.81 -4.91 10.01
C TRP A 92 15.95 -5.35 10.92
N PRO A 93 16.80 -6.31 10.51
CA PRO A 93 17.95 -6.69 11.31
C PRO A 93 18.92 -5.50 11.41
N VAL A 94 19.38 -5.20 12.62
CA VAL A 94 20.50 -4.29 12.81
C VAL A 94 21.77 -4.95 12.27
N GLU A 95 22.58 -4.18 11.55
CA GLU A 95 23.88 -4.62 11.06
C GLU A 95 24.85 -4.73 12.25
N GLU A 96 24.72 -5.81 13.02
CA GLU A 96 25.79 -6.21 13.94
C GLU A 96 26.94 -6.74 13.07
N GLN A 97 27.98 -5.92 12.93
CA GLN A 97 29.22 -6.28 12.27
C GLN A 97 29.77 -7.56 12.93
N GLN A 98 29.63 -8.72 12.29
CA GLN A 98 30.04 -10.03 12.83
C GLN A 98 31.57 -10.23 12.86
N ILE A 99 32.35 -9.16 12.66
CA ILE A 99 33.80 -9.21 12.65
C ILE A 99 34.30 -8.49 13.90
N SER A 100 34.82 -9.26 14.86
CA SER A 100 35.53 -8.69 16.01
C SER A 100 36.70 -7.81 15.52
N PRO A 101 36.93 -6.62 16.12
CA PRO A 101 38.13 -5.85 15.86
C PRO A 101 39.36 -6.72 16.17
N ALA A 102 40.28 -6.81 15.21
CA ALA A 102 41.56 -7.51 15.36
C ALA A 102 42.51 -6.77 16.32
#